data_AF-A0A0U9HWG2-F1
#
_entry.id   AF-A0A0U9HWG2-F1
#
_cell.length_a   1.000
_cell.length_b   1.000
_cell.length_c   1.000
_cell.angle_alpha   90.00
_cell.angle_beta   90.00
_cell.angle_gamma   90.00
#
_symmetry.space_group_name_H-M   'P 1'
#
loop_
_entity.id
_entity.type
_entity.pdbx_description
1 polymer ?
#
loop_
_entity_poly.entity_id
_entity_poly.type
_entity_poly.pdbx_seq_one_letter_code
_entity_poly.pdbx_strand_id
1 'polypeptide(L)'
;MIKIPVDKAKPGMKILKDIVNESGMVVVPAGKELTDSLIDKLLMMNIDFLYVEGQKEMRPKEEILEEIEKRFKKITDSHTLLIKTILKSHIEELYK
;
A
#
# COMPACT_ATOMS: atom_id res chain seq x y z
N MET A 1 0.21 1.79 -9.49
CA MET A 1 0.58 0.40 -9.18
C MET A 1 0.83 0.28 -7.69
N ILE A 2 0.28 -0.73 -7.03
CA ILE A 2 0.56 -1.03 -5.63
C ILE A 2 1.01 -2.49 -5.49
N LYS A 3 2.00 -2.73 -4.62
CA LYS A 3 2.40 -4.06 -4.21
C LYS A 3 1.63 -4.40 -2.93
N ILE A 4 0.84 -5.46 -2.97
CA ILE A 4 0.11 -5.96 -1.80
C ILE A 4 0.42 -7.44 -1.58
N PRO A 5 0.42 -7.91 -0.32
CA PRO A 5 0.46 -9.34 -0.06
C PRO A 5 -0.83 -9.99 -0.55
N VAL A 6 -0.76 -11.25 -1.00
CA VAL A 6 -1.92 -11.98 -1.54
C VAL A 6 -3.04 -12.10 -0.50
N ASP A 7 -2.70 -12.21 0.79
CA ASP A 7 -3.67 -12.23 1.90
C ASP A 7 -4.53 -10.96 2.01
N LYS A 8 -4.07 -9.85 1.44
CA LYS A 8 -4.80 -8.57 1.39
C LYS A 8 -5.44 -8.30 0.03
N ALA A 9 -5.29 -9.21 -0.92
CA ALA A 9 -5.95 -9.09 -2.22
C ALA A 9 -7.46 -9.26 -2.04
N LYS A 10 -8.23 -8.44 -2.75
CA LYS A 10 -9.69 -8.55 -2.79
C LYS A 10 -10.15 -8.85 -4.21
N PRO A 11 -11.26 -9.58 -4.37
CA PRO A 11 -11.89 -9.76 -5.68
C PRO A 11 -12.19 -8.40 -6.33
N GLY A 12 -12.05 -8.33 -7.66
CA GLY A 12 -12.24 -7.12 -8.45
C GLY A 12 -10.99 -6.24 -8.61
N MET A 13 -9.87 -6.55 -7.93
CA MET A 13 -8.60 -5.87 -8.19
C MET A 13 -7.99 -6.34 -9.52
N LYS A 14 -7.52 -5.41 -10.35
CA LYS A 14 -6.88 -5.76 -11.64
C LYS A 14 -5.38 -5.96 -11.48
N ILE A 15 -4.85 -7.08 -11.96
CA ILE A 15 -3.42 -7.39 -11.94
C ILE A 15 -2.70 -6.54 -12.98
N LEU A 16 -1.58 -5.93 -12.61
CA LEU A 16 -0.77 -5.10 -13.52
C LEU A 16 0.51 -5.77 -14.02
N LYS A 17 0.97 -6.83 -13.34
CA LYS A 17 2.14 -7.62 -13.74
C LYS A 17 1.82 -9.09 -13.74
N ASP A 18 2.43 -9.82 -14.67
CA ASP A 18 2.36 -11.27 -14.71
C ASP A 18 2.78 -11.84 -13.35
N ILE A 19 1.93 -12.73 -12.83
CA ILE A 19 2.21 -13.47 -11.61
C ILE A 19 2.97 -14.73 -12.02
N VAL A 20 4.21 -14.85 -11.55
CA VAL A 20 5.09 -15.99 -11.78
C VAL A 20 5.20 -16.84 -10.52
N ASN A 21 5.26 -18.16 -10.67
CA ASN A 21 5.55 -19.08 -9.57
C ASN A 21 7.07 -19.20 -9.34
N GLU A 22 7.47 -19.99 -8.33
CA GLU A 22 8.88 -20.26 -8.01
C GLU A 22 9.65 -20.90 -9.18
N SER A 23 8.96 -21.63 -10.06
CA SER A 23 9.54 -22.24 -11.26
C SER A 23 9.67 -21.26 -12.45
N GLY A 24 9.28 -20.00 -12.28
CA GLY A 24 9.33 -18.97 -13.33
C GLY A 24 8.20 -19.08 -14.38
N MET A 25 7.20 -19.93 -14.16
CA MET A 25 6.04 -20.03 -15.04
C MET A 25 5.00 -18.96 -14.71
N VAL A 26 4.46 -18.30 -15.74
CA VAL A 26 3.35 -17.35 -15.59
C VAL A 26 2.07 -18.11 -15.26
N VAL A 27 1.56 -17.88 -14.06
CA VAL A 27 0.32 -18.46 -13.55
C VAL A 27 -0.87 -17.61 -13.95
N VAL A 28 -0.72 -16.28 -13.85
CA VAL A 28 -1.76 -15.32 -14.18
C VAL A 28 -1.15 -14.18 -14.99
N PRO A 29 -1.63 -13.93 -16.22
CA PRO A 29 -1.14 -12.82 -17.02
C PRO A 29 -1.65 -11.48 -16.47
N ALA A 30 -0.89 -10.42 -16.72
CA ALA A 30 -1.26 -9.04 -16.45
C ALA A 30 -2.57 -8.68 -17.17
N GLY A 31 -3.33 -7.77 -16.56
CA GLY A 31 -4.60 -7.27 -17.09
C GLY A 31 -5.83 -8.07 -16.67
N LYS A 32 -5.67 -9.23 -16.01
CA LYS A 32 -6.78 -9.98 -15.43
C LYS A 32 -7.27 -9.40 -14.10
N GLU A 33 -8.56 -9.56 -13.84
CA GLU A 33 -9.16 -9.28 -12.53
C GLU A 33 -8.97 -10.46 -11.57
N LEU A 34 -8.71 -10.14 -10.31
CA LEU A 34 -8.68 -11.09 -9.20
C LEU A 34 -10.11 -11.55 -8.91
N THR A 35 -10.31 -12.86 -8.89
CA THR A 35 -11.51 -13.53 -8.40
C THR A 35 -11.18 -14.24 -7.10
N ASP A 36 -12.18 -14.58 -6.28
CA ASP A 36 -11.97 -15.37 -5.05
C ASP A 36 -11.20 -16.66 -5.34
N SER A 37 -11.61 -17.38 -6.39
CA SER A 37 -10.95 -18.60 -6.86
C SER A 37 -9.51 -18.40 -7.35
N LEU A 38 -9.15 -17.22 -7.83
CA LEU A 38 -7.78 -16.88 -8.21
C LEU A 38 -6.94 -16.60 -6.96
N ILE A 39 -7.50 -15.89 -5.97
CA ILE A 39 -6.82 -15.60 -4.70
C ILE A 39 -6.48 -16.90 -3.97
N ASP A 40 -7.45 -17.82 -3.86
CA ASP A 40 -7.22 -19.12 -3.22
C ASP A 40 -6.11 -19.92 -3.91
N LYS A 41 -6.10 -19.94 -5.25
CA LYS A 41 -5.03 -20.61 -6.00
C LYS A 41 -3.66 -19.98 -5.75
N LEU A 42 -3.58 -18.66 -5.70
CA LEU A 42 -2.34 -17.94 -5.45
C LEU A 42 -1.79 -18.22 -4.05
N LEU A 43 -2.67 -18.32 -3.04
CA LEU A 43 -2.32 -18.72 -1.68
C LEU A 43 -1.79 -20.16 -1.64
N MET A 44 -2.46 -21.10 -2.32
CA MET A 44 -2.00 -22.49 -2.41
C MET A 44 -0.63 -22.63 -3.10
N MET A 45 -0.27 -21.69 -3.97
CA MET A 45 1.00 -21.67 -4.69
C MET A 45 2.11 -20.91 -3.96
N ASN A 46 1.89 -20.51 -2.69
CA ASN A 46 2.83 -19.71 -1.88
C ASN A 46 3.29 -18.42 -2.58
N ILE A 47 2.39 -17.76 -3.31
CA ILE A 47 2.72 -16.45 -3.88
C ILE A 47 2.54 -15.40 -2.79
N ASP A 48 3.64 -14.76 -2.38
CA ASP A 48 3.61 -13.80 -1.27
C ASP A 48 3.00 -12.45 -1.66
N PHE A 49 3.32 -11.94 -2.87
CA PHE A 49 3.00 -10.57 -3.27
C PHE A 49 2.53 -10.48 -4.72
N LEU A 50 1.59 -9.57 -4.96
CA LEU A 50 1.08 -9.26 -6.30
C LEU A 50 1.01 -7.74 -6.53
N TYR A 51 1.05 -7.37 -7.80
CA TYR A 51 0.98 -5.97 -8.26
C TYR A 51 -0.40 -5.71 -8.86
N VAL A 52 -1.18 -4.85 -8.21
CA VAL A 52 -2.54 -4.50 -8.67
C VAL A 52 -2.68 -3.04 -9.02
N GLU A 53 -3.68 -2.79 -9.85
CA GLU A 53 -4.25 -1.50 -10.13
C GLU A 53 -5.00 -1.06 -8.88
N GLY A 54 -4.49 0.00 -8.29
CA GLY A 54 -5.02 0.57 -7.06
C GLY A 54 -4.34 1.90 -6.80
N GLN A 55 -5.12 2.84 -6.30
CA GLN A 55 -4.57 3.99 -5.58
C GLN A 55 -4.24 3.50 -4.18
N LYS A 56 -3.05 3.87 -3.67
CA LYS A 56 -2.68 3.62 -2.28
C LYS A 56 -3.76 4.30 -1.44
N GLU A 57 -4.57 3.56 -0.69
CA GLU A 57 -5.59 4.15 0.18
C GLU A 57 -4.88 5.12 1.12
N MET A 58 -5.04 6.42 0.83
CA MET A 58 -4.52 7.47 1.65
C MET A 58 -5.37 7.49 2.92
N ARG A 59 -4.75 7.18 4.05
CA ARG A 59 -5.39 7.31 5.36
C ARG A 59 -5.93 8.74 5.51
N PRO A 60 -7.06 8.95 6.18
CA PRO A 60 -7.62 10.29 6.33
C PRO A 60 -6.57 11.26 6.88
N LYS A 61 -6.56 12.48 6.32
CA LYS A 61 -5.59 13.52 6.67
C LYS A 61 -5.55 13.76 8.18
N GLU A 62 -6.71 13.76 8.84
CA GLU A 62 -6.80 13.97 10.29
C GLU A 62 -6.01 12.93 11.08
N GLU A 63 -6.14 11.63 10.74
CA GLU A 63 -5.47 10.53 11.44
C GLU A 63 -3.95 10.66 11.37
N ILE A 64 -3.43 11.01 10.20
CA ILE A 64 -1.98 11.19 9.98
C ILE A 64 -1.47 12.39 10.78
N LEU A 65 -2.20 13.51 10.80
CA LEU A 65 -1.82 14.70 11.55
C LEU A 65 -1.81 14.44 13.07
N GLU A 66 -2.78 13.67 13.58
CA GLU A 66 -2.82 13.27 14.98
C GLU A 66 -1.65 12.36 15.37
N GLU A 67 -1.26 11.42 14.51
CA GLU A 67 -0.06 10.61 14.73
C GLU A 67 1.22 11.46 14.83
N ILE A 68 1.34 12.46 13.97
CA ILE A 68 2.48 13.39 13.99
C ILE A 68 2.46 14.19 15.29
N GLU A 69 1.32 14.72 15.70
CA GLU A 69 1.22 15.40 17.00
C GLU A 69 1.66 14.50 18.17
N LYS A 70 1.18 13.25 18.20
CA LYS A 70 1.57 12.28 19.24
C LYS A 70 3.06 12.00 19.25
N ARG A 71 3.68 11.80 18.08
CA ARG A 71 5.13 11.50 17.95
C ARG A 71 6.01 12.66 18.40
N PHE A 72 5.58 13.89 18.14
CA PHE A 72 6.35 15.08 18.50
C PHE A 72 5.97 15.67 19.88
N LYS A 73 5.00 15.08 20.60
CA LYS A 73 4.46 15.60 21.87
C LYS A 73 5.51 15.88 22.96
N LYS A 74 6.59 15.09 23.01
CA LYS A 74 7.65 15.19 24.03
C LYS A 74 8.92 15.87 23.52
N ILE A 75 8.89 16.42 22.31
CA ILE A 75 10.07 17.02 21.68
C ILE A 75 10.15 18.49 22.06
N THR A 76 11.30 18.87 22.62
CA THR A 76 11.61 20.24 23.02
C THR A 76 12.70 20.88 22.15
N ASP A 77 13.32 20.10 21.26
CA ASP A 77 14.35 20.57 20.33
C ASP A 77 13.73 21.42 19.22
N SER A 78 14.30 22.62 19.02
CA SER A 78 13.87 23.61 18.03
C SER A 78 13.97 23.09 16.60
N HIS A 79 15.05 22.38 16.26
CA HIS A 79 15.25 21.87 14.90
C HIS A 79 14.26 20.76 14.58
N THR A 80 14.00 19.89 15.54
CA THR A 80 13.03 18.81 15.36
C THR A 80 11.59 19.33 15.30
N LEU A 81 11.24 20.42 16.00
CA LEU A 81 9.96 21.10 15.83
C LEU A 81 9.81 21.76 14.46
N LEU A 82 10.90 22.25 13.85
CA LEU A 82 10.89 22.74 12.47
C LEU A 82 10.53 21.61 11.49
N ILE A 83 11.11 20.42 11.68
CA ILE A 83 10.80 19.23 10.86
C ILE A 83 9.32 18.87 10.97
N LYS A 84 8.73 18.95 12.18
CA LYS A 84 7.28 18.72 12.39
C LYS A 84 6.43 19.65 11.52
N THR A 85 6.78 20.94 11.50
CA THR A 85 6.03 21.95 10.75
C THR A 85 6.12 21.69 9.25
N ILE A 86 7.31 21.44 8.73
CA ILE A 86 7.53 21.13 7.30
C ILE A 86 6.78 19.85 6.91
N LEU A 87 6.84 18.80 7.74
CA LEU A 87 6.15 17.54 7.51
C LEU A 87 4.64 17.73 7.46
N LYS A 88 4.07 18.55 8.36
CA LYS A 88 2.65 18.90 8.32
C LYS A 88 2.26 19.59 7.02
N SER A 89 2.98 20.65 6.64
CA SER A 89 2.68 21.39 5.40
C SER A 89 2.73 20.48 4.18
N HIS A 90 3.71 19.58 4.10
CA HIS A 90 3.80 18.60 3.02
C HIS A 90 2.58 17.66 2.97
N ILE A 91 2.10 17.21 4.12
CA ILE A 91 0.89 16.37 4.20
C ILE A 91 -0.35 17.18 3.81
N GLU A 92 -0.44 18.46 4.15
CA GLU A 92 -1.57 19.28 3.69
C GLU A 92 -1.59 19.46 2.18
N GLU A 93 -0.42 19.58 1.54
CA GLU A 93 -0.28 19.65 0.08
C GLU A 93 -0.60 18.32 -0.60
N LEU A 94 -0.27 17.19 0.01
CA LEU A 94 -0.56 15.85 -0.54
C LEU A 94 -2.06 15.53 -0.61
N TYR A 95 -2.89 16.19 0.20
CA TYR A 95 -4.34 15.96 0.30
C TYR A 95 -5.18 17.11 -0.29
N LYS A 96 -4.53 18.08 -0.96
CA LYS A 96 -5.21 19.09 -1.80
C LYS A 96 -5.57 18.51 -3.16
#